data_AF-A0AAE3VT56-F1
#
_entry.id   AF-A0AAE3VT56-F1
#
_cell.length_a   1.000
_cell.length_b   1.000
_cell.length_c   1.000
_cell.angle_alpha   90.00
_cell.angle_beta   90.00
_cell.angle_gamma   90.00
#
_symmetry.space_group_name_H-M   'P 1'
#
loop_
_entity.id
_entity.type
_entity.pdbx_description
1 polymer ?
#
loop_
_entity_poly.entity_id
_entity_poly.type
_entity_poly.pdbx_seq_one_letter_code
_entity_poly.pdbx_strand_id
1 'polypeptide(L)'
;MSRFRAHMDRGRRTLHEHMSVPALYFDAALTHVQAVTVRVHENYVRVGGQSNFHAAEVEEDSPRISFLLSEVEQPQRGFYVTTGPGVGYVVDHKLPSGSVDVMAEVTRQRPVDIAGLPTPYGDGWLPAFIRGSLTFPAMRGG
;
A
#
# COMPACT_ATOMS: atom_id res chain seq x y z
N MET A 1 1.45 20.74 25.76
CA MET A 1 0.90 19.62 24.96
C MET A 1 1.85 19.05 23.88
N SER A 2 3.06 19.60 23.66
CA SER A 2 3.98 19.13 22.60
C SER A 2 4.66 17.77 22.89
N ARG A 3 4.99 17.47 24.15
CA ARG A 3 5.67 16.22 24.52
C ARG A 3 4.86 14.95 24.24
N PHE A 4 3.55 14.98 24.48
CA PHE A 4 2.67 13.85 24.21
C PHE A 4 2.58 13.54 22.71
N ARG A 5 2.39 14.58 21.88
CA ARG A 5 2.40 14.43 20.42
C ARG A 5 3.72 13.83 19.92
N ALA A 6 4.85 14.33 20.41
CA ALA A 6 6.16 13.79 20.06
C ALA A 6 6.33 12.30 20.43
N HIS A 7 5.76 11.84 21.55
CA HIS A 7 5.75 10.42 21.91
C HIS A 7 4.87 9.58 21.00
N MET A 8 3.68 10.07 20.65
CA MET A 8 2.80 9.38 19.69
C MET A 8 3.47 9.29 18.31
N ASP A 9 4.13 10.36 17.87
CA ASP A 9 4.83 10.41 16.58
C ASP A 9 6.00 9.41 16.55
N ARG A 10 6.78 9.34 17.65
CA ARG A 10 7.82 8.32 17.80
C ARG A 10 7.22 6.91 17.75
N GLY A 11 6.13 6.67 18.47
CA GLY A 11 5.44 5.38 18.46
C GLY A 11 4.97 4.97 17.06
N ARG A 12 4.41 5.91 16.28
CA ARG A 12 3.99 5.65 14.90
C ARG A 12 5.16 5.29 13.98
N ARG A 13 6.31 5.97 14.13
CA ARG A 13 7.54 5.65 13.39
C ARG A 13 8.05 4.26 13.72
N THR A 14 8.21 3.97 15.02
CA THR A 14 8.67 2.64 15.48
C THR A 14 7.74 1.53 15.00
N LEU A 15 6.42 1.76 15.03
CA LEU A 15 5.46 0.79 14.50
C LEU A 15 5.65 0.62 12.99
N HIS A 16 5.87 1.71 12.25
CA HIS A 16 6.13 1.64 10.82
C HIS A 16 7.45 0.88 10.53
N GLU A 17 8.54 1.20 11.22
CA GLU A 17 9.85 0.53 11.05
C GLU A 17 9.79 -0.99 11.25
N HIS A 18 8.96 -1.48 12.18
CA HIS A 18 8.89 -2.90 12.50
C HIS A 18 7.79 -3.67 11.79
N MET A 19 6.73 -3.00 11.33
CA MET A 19 5.56 -3.65 10.74
C MET A 19 5.32 -3.29 9.27
N SER A 20 6.13 -2.38 8.70
CA SER A 20 6.01 -2.09 7.29
C SER A 20 6.55 -3.24 6.44
N VAL A 21 5.96 -3.35 5.26
CA VAL A 21 6.42 -4.22 4.20
C VAL A 21 6.96 -3.35 3.06
N PRO A 22 8.02 -3.79 2.39
CA PRO A 22 8.53 -3.12 1.21
C PRO A 22 7.50 -3.21 0.08
N ALA A 23 7.34 -2.12 -0.66
CA ALA A 23 6.39 -2.02 -1.75
C ALA A 23 6.94 -1.12 -2.88
N LEU A 24 6.33 -1.22 -4.06
CA LEU A 24 6.52 -0.26 -5.14
C LEU A 24 5.25 0.55 -5.33
N TYR A 25 5.41 1.86 -5.46
CA TYR A 25 4.35 2.82 -5.73
C TYR A 25 4.57 3.45 -7.10
N PHE A 26 3.59 3.34 -7.99
CA PHE A 26 3.74 3.78 -9.38
C PHE A 26 2.43 4.12 -10.10
N ASP A 27 2.52 4.87 -11.18
CA ASP A 27 1.39 5.15 -12.07
C ASP A 27 1.18 4.04 -13.10
N ALA A 28 -0.02 3.97 -13.69
CA ALA A 28 -0.36 2.94 -14.67
C ALA A 28 0.60 2.89 -15.88
N ALA A 29 1.21 4.02 -16.25
CA ALA A 29 2.14 4.11 -17.36
C ALA A 29 3.61 3.80 -16.97
N LEU A 30 3.88 3.48 -15.70
CA LEU A 30 5.22 3.21 -15.16
C LEU A 30 6.21 4.36 -15.39
N THR A 31 5.72 5.59 -15.48
CA THR A 31 6.55 6.79 -15.64
C THR A 31 7.21 7.20 -14.33
N HIS A 32 6.53 6.95 -13.20
CA HIS A 32 7.02 7.24 -11.87
C HIS A 32 7.00 5.95 -11.06
N VAL A 33 8.16 5.39 -10.77
CA VAL A 33 8.27 4.19 -9.92
C VAL A 33 9.10 4.53 -8.70
N GLN A 34 8.50 4.39 -7.52
CA GLN A 34 9.12 4.69 -6.25
C GLN A 34 9.10 3.46 -5.35
N ALA A 35 10.26 3.11 -4.78
CA ALA A 35 10.33 2.15 -3.70
C ALA A 35 9.89 2.82 -2.39
N VAL A 36 8.94 2.19 -1.71
CA VAL A 36 8.33 2.70 -0.49
C VAL A 36 8.19 1.58 0.54
N THR A 37 7.96 1.95 1.79
CA THR A 37 7.55 1.01 2.84
C THR A 37 6.14 1.35 3.27
N VAL A 38 5.31 0.31 3.39
CA VAL A 38 3.88 0.49 3.63
C VAL A 38 3.39 -0.46 4.69
N ARG A 39 2.39 -0.04 5.46
CA ARG A 39 1.60 -0.95 6.29
C ARG A 39 0.25 -1.14 5.63
N VAL A 40 -0.11 -2.39 5.37
CA VAL A 40 -1.42 -2.75 4.87
C VAL A 40 -2.34 -3.04 6.06
N HIS A 41 -3.50 -2.40 6.06
CA HIS A 41 -4.55 -2.58 7.04
C HIS A 41 -5.73 -3.23 6.32
N GLU A 42 -5.90 -4.54 6.51
CA GLU A 42 -7.08 -5.26 6.05
C GLU A 42 -8.18 -5.14 7.11
N ASN A 43 -9.24 -4.40 6.80
CA ASN A 43 -10.40 -4.26 7.67
C ASN A 43 -11.53 -5.13 7.12
N TYR A 44 -11.73 -6.29 7.72
CA TYR A 44 -12.88 -7.13 7.42
C TYR A 44 -14.07 -6.68 8.27
N VAL A 45 -15.00 -5.94 7.67
CA VAL A 45 -16.25 -5.55 8.35
C VAL A 45 -17.37 -6.46 7.87
N ARG A 46 -17.89 -7.31 8.76
CA ARG A 46 -19.13 -8.06 8.52
C ARG A 46 -20.31 -7.10 8.61
N VAL A 47 -20.83 -6.68 7.46
CA VAL A 47 -22.08 -5.91 7.38
C VAL A 47 -23.25 -6.91 7.41
N GLY A 48 -23.74 -7.23 8.62
CA GLY A 48 -24.84 -8.18 8.78
C GLY A 48 -25.15 -8.46 10.24
N GLY A 49 -25.85 -7.53 10.91
CA GLY A 49 -26.04 -7.62 12.35
C GLY A 49 -27.25 -6.87 12.91
N GLN A 50 -28.39 -6.85 12.21
CA GLN A 50 -29.74 -6.88 12.80
C GLN A 50 -30.80 -6.82 11.67
N SER A 51 -31.81 -7.69 11.74
CA SER A 51 -33.04 -7.71 10.94
C SER A 51 -32.89 -7.77 9.41
N ASN A 52 -32.93 -8.98 8.84
CA ASN A 52 -34.01 -9.43 7.96
C ASN A 52 -33.59 -10.73 7.25
N PHE A 53 -34.44 -11.76 7.38
CA PHE A 53 -34.38 -12.96 6.57
C PHE A 53 -34.32 -12.57 5.08
N HIS A 54 -33.27 -13.00 4.37
CA HIS A 54 -33.02 -12.89 2.91
C HIS A 54 -32.07 -11.81 2.36
N ALA A 55 -31.32 -11.05 3.16
CA ALA A 55 -30.25 -10.19 2.61
C ALA A 55 -28.95 -10.98 2.42
N ALA A 56 -28.37 -10.95 1.21
CA ALA A 56 -27.05 -11.52 0.93
C ALA A 56 -25.99 -10.80 1.80
N GLU A 57 -25.13 -11.57 2.45
CA GLU A 57 -23.98 -11.05 3.19
C GLU A 57 -23.03 -10.37 2.19
N VAL A 58 -22.98 -9.03 2.20
CA VAL A 58 -22.00 -8.28 1.40
C VAL A 58 -20.81 -8.01 2.30
N GLU A 59 -19.70 -8.70 2.03
CA GLU A 59 -18.41 -8.43 2.65
C GLU A 59 -17.80 -7.21 1.95
N GLU A 60 -17.75 -6.07 2.64
CA GLU A 60 -17.12 -4.86 2.13
C GLU A 60 -15.62 -4.92 2.47
N ASP A 61 -14.80 -5.32 1.51
CA ASP A 61 -13.33 -5.31 1.62
C ASP A 61 -12.83 -3.89 1.28
N SER A 62 -12.61 -3.07 2.32
CA SER A 62 -12.06 -1.71 2.22
C SER A 62 -10.65 -1.66 2.83
N PRO A 63 -9.63 -2.22 2.18
CA PRO A 63 -8.27 -2.19 2.67
C PRO A 63 -7.72 -0.77 2.65
N ARG A 64 -6.83 -0.48 3.60
CA ARG A 64 -6.16 0.82 3.71
C ARG A 64 -4.66 0.62 3.75
N ILE A 65 -3.93 1.55 3.15
CA ILE A 65 -2.46 1.53 3.17
C ILE A 65 -1.96 2.79 3.87
N SER A 66 -1.05 2.61 4.82
CA SER A 66 -0.34 3.68 5.51
C SER A 66 1.07 3.82 4.94
N PHE A 67 1.38 5.01 4.45
CA PHE A 67 2.68 5.44 3.96
C PHE A 67 3.34 6.36 4.99
N LEU A 68 4.67 6.40 5.01
CA LEU A 68 5.38 7.49 5.67
C LEU A 68 5.28 8.77 4.83
N LEU A 69 5.01 9.90 5.49
CA LEU A 69 5.00 11.21 4.81
C LEU A 69 6.35 11.56 4.17
N SER A 70 7.46 11.03 4.71
CA SER A 70 8.80 11.21 4.14
C SER A 70 9.01 10.45 2.82
N GLU A 71 8.19 9.44 2.53
CA GLU A 71 8.26 8.68 1.29
C GLU A 71 7.19 9.16 0.30
N VAL A 72 5.94 9.22 0.76
CA VAL A 72 4.79 9.66 -0.06
C VAL A 72 3.98 10.65 0.76
N GLU A 73 4.05 11.93 0.40
CA GLU A 73 3.27 12.96 1.07
C GLU A 73 1.81 12.98 0.60
N GLN A 74 1.60 12.74 -0.70
CA GLN A 74 0.29 12.80 -1.34
C GLN A 74 0.06 11.58 -2.24
N PRO A 75 -0.51 10.49 -1.69
CA PRO A 75 -0.94 9.35 -2.50
C PRO A 75 -1.95 9.81 -3.55
N GLN A 76 -1.69 9.46 -4.81
CA GLN A 76 -2.47 9.88 -5.96
C GLN A 76 -3.47 8.79 -6.34
N ARG A 77 -4.69 9.21 -6.64
CA ARG A 77 -5.74 8.32 -7.13
C ARG A 77 -5.31 7.65 -8.45
N GLY A 78 -5.56 6.35 -8.56
CA GLY A 78 -5.23 5.53 -9.72
C GLY A 78 -3.80 5.00 -9.76
N PHE A 79 -2.96 5.37 -8.77
CA PHE A 79 -1.63 4.77 -8.64
C PHE A 79 -1.73 3.37 -8.05
N TYR A 80 -0.79 2.51 -8.43
CA TYR A 80 -0.65 1.15 -7.97
C TYR A 80 0.34 1.06 -6.82
N VAL A 81 0.06 0.15 -5.89
CA VAL A 81 0.97 -0.28 -4.83
C VAL A 81 1.11 -1.79 -4.94
N THR A 82 2.31 -2.29 -5.21
CA THR A 82 2.59 -3.74 -5.19
C THR A 82 3.45 -4.09 -4.00
N THR A 83 3.02 -5.07 -3.20
CA THR A 83 3.77 -5.54 -2.02
C THR A 83 4.43 -6.88 -2.28
N GLY A 84 4.06 -7.60 -3.33
CA GLY A 84 4.67 -8.88 -3.70
C GLY A 84 4.05 -9.50 -4.96
N PRO A 85 4.51 -10.71 -5.36
CA PRO A 85 3.97 -11.41 -6.51
C PRO A 85 2.48 -11.68 -6.35
N GLY A 86 1.65 -11.15 -7.25
CA GLY A 86 0.20 -11.32 -7.19
C GLY A 86 -0.49 -10.61 -6.03
N VAL A 87 0.19 -9.68 -5.35
CA VAL A 87 -0.41 -8.80 -4.33
C VAL A 87 -0.21 -7.34 -4.72
N GLY A 88 -1.32 -6.67 -5.02
CA GLY A 88 -1.33 -5.30 -5.49
C GLY A 88 -2.64 -4.60 -5.19
N TYR A 89 -2.56 -3.28 -5.09
CA TYR A 89 -3.64 -2.41 -4.71
C TYR A 89 -3.65 -1.19 -5.63
N VAL A 90 -4.81 -0.60 -5.84
CA VAL A 90 -4.96 0.69 -6.53
C VAL A 90 -5.45 1.72 -5.51
N VAL A 91 -4.80 2.86 -5.46
CA VAL A 91 -5.20 3.98 -4.61
C VAL A 91 -6.49 4.57 -5.16
N ASP A 92 -7.54 4.59 -4.35
CA ASP A 92 -8.78 5.30 -4.70
C ASP A 92 -8.72 6.74 -4.18
N HIS A 93 -8.58 6.93 -2.87
CA HIS A 93 -8.50 8.27 -2.32
C HIS A 93 -7.66 8.33 -1.04
N LYS A 94 -7.09 9.51 -0.79
CA LYS A 94 -6.33 9.77 0.43
C LYS A 94 -7.27 10.05 1.61
N LEU A 95 -6.91 9.52 2.77
CA LEU A 95 -7.54 9.82 4.04
C LEU A 95 -6.81 10.97 4.74
N PRO A 96 -7.38 11.56 5.80
CA PRO A 96 -6.71 12.59 6.58
C PRO A 96 -5.34 12.11 7.07
N SER A 97 -4.30 12.89 6.78
CA SER A 97 -2.94 12.59 7.20
C SER A 97 -2.75 12.82 8.69
N GLY A 98 -1.91 11.98 9.28
CA GLY A 98 -1.32 12.23 10.58
C GLY A 98 -0.15 13.21 10.49
N SER A 99 0.58 13.33 11.58
CA SER A 99 1.82 14.11 11.70
C SER A 99 3.03 13.43 11.04
N VAL A 100 2.96 12.12 10.79
CA VAL A 100 4.11 11.32 10.31
C VAL A 100 3.72 10.39 9.17
N ASP A 101 2.49 9.94 9.14
CA ASP A 101 1.95 9.01 8.17
C ASP A 101 0.76 9.62 7.41
N VAL A 102 0.59 9.16 6.18
CA VAL A 102 -0.62 9.40 5.39
C VAL A 102 -1.25 8.05 5.07
N MET A 103 -2.57 7.99 5.14
CA MET A 103 -3.31 6.78 4.79
C MET A 103 -4.05 7.01 3.47
N ALA A 104 -4.20 5.95 2.70
CA ALA A 104 -5.08 5.92 1.55
C ALA A 104 -6.02 4.73 1.65
N GLU A 105 -7.25 4.92 1.19
CA GLU A 105 -8.13 3.82 0.88
C GLU A 105 -7.75 3.25 -0.48
N VAL A 106 -7.69 1.92 -0.56
CA VAL A 106 -7.21 1.23 -1.73
C VAL A 106 -8.14 0.09 -2.09
N THR A 107 -8.15 -0.28 -3.36
CA THR A 107 -8.86 -1.47 -3.83
C THR A 107 -7.86 -2.57 -4.13
N ARG A 108 -8.04 -3.73 -3.52
CA ARG A 108 -7.25 -4.93 -3.81
C ARG A 108 -7.48 -5.38 -5.25
N GLN A 109 -6.41 -5.59 -5.98
CA GLN A 109 -6.47 -6.10 -7.35
C GLN A 109 -6.41 -7.62 -7.36
N ARG A 110 -7.05 -8.23 -8.37
CA ARG A 110 -6.96 -9.68 -8.56
C ARG A 110 -5.56 -10.02 -9.06
N PRO A 111 -4.99 -11.18 -8.69
CA PRO A 111 -3.64 -11.57 -9.12
C PRO A 111 -3.41 -11.52 -10.63
N VAL A 112 -4.45 -11.78 -11.44
CA VAL A 112 -4.39 -11.72 -12.90
C VAL A 112 -4.20 -10.30 -13.44
N ASP A 113 -4.78 -9.31 -12.78
CA ASP A 113 -4.73 -7.90 -13.25
C ASP A 113 -3.37 -7.25 -12.95
N ILE A 114 -2.62 -7.84 -12.02
CA ILE A 114 -1.29 -7.35 -11.58
C ILE A 114 -0.15 -8.30 -11.99
N ALA A 115 -0.46 -9.32 -12.79
CA ALA A 115 0.55 -10.20 -13.34
C ALA A 115 1.49 -9.40 -14.27
N GLY A 116 2.80 -9.52 -14.05
CA GLY A 116 3.81 -8.81 -14.84
C GLY A 116 4.08 -7.36 -14.41
N LEU A 117 3.34 -6.83 -13.43
CA LEU A 117 3.68 -5.54 -12.82
C LEU A 117 4.96 -5.66 -11.99
N PRO A 118 5.73 -4.56 -11.86
CA PRO A 118 6.93 -4.56 -11.05
C PRO A 118 6.57 -4.84 -9.58
N THR A 119 7.36 -5.68 -8.93
CA THR A 119 7.20 -6.00 -7.50
C THR A 119 8.49 -5.66 -6.76
N PRO A 120 8.41 -5.37 -5.46
CA PRO A 120 9.59 -5.01 -4.67
C PRO A 120 10.61 -6.15 -4.60
N TYR A 121 10.25 -7.42 -4.80
CA TYR A 121 11.12 -8.58 -4.56
C TYR A 121 11.86 -9.15 -5.79
N GLY A 122 11.56 -8.68 -7.01
CA GLY A 122 12.21 -9.18 -8.24
C GLY A 122 12.16 -10.71 -8.39
N ASP A 123 13.25 -11.32 -8.88
CA ASP A 123 13.40 -12.78 -9.06
C ASP A 123 13.70 -13.57 -7.76
N GLY A 124 13.50 -12.96 -6.58
CA GLY A 124 13.91 -13.56 -5.31
C GLY A 124 13.03 -13.16 -4.12
N TRP A 125 13.52 -13.48 -2.91
CA TRP A 125 12.81 -13.27 -1.64
C TRP A 125 13.21 -11.98 -0.92
N LEU A 126 14.17 -11.22 -1.46
CA LEU A 126 14.67 -9.97 -0.87
C LEU A 126 14.25 -8.78 -1.73
N PRO A 127 13.96 -7.61 -1.14
CA PRO A 127 13.61 -6.43 -1.91
C PRO A 127 14.77 -6.04 -2.85
N ALA A 128 14.46 -5.81 -4.12
CA ALA A 128 15.42 -5.46 -5.17
C ALA A 128 16.23 -4.21 -4.83
N PHE A 129 15.62 -3.25 -4.12
CA PHE A 129 16.30 -2.03 -3.69
C PHE A 129 17.25 -2.24 -2.50
N ILE A 130 17.13 -3.32 -1.73
CA ILE A 130 18.11 -3.67 -0.68
C ILE A 130 19.38 -4.27 -1.30
N ARG A 131 19.29 -4.90 -2.47
CA ARG A 131 20.44 -5.48 -3.17
C ARG A 131 21.30 -4.46 -3.95
N GLY A 132 20.96 -3.17 -3.90
CA GLY A 132 21.69 -2.13 -4.63
C GLY A 132 21.55 -2.21 -6.16
N SER A 133 20.66 -3.08 -6.67
CA SER A 133 20.42 -3.27 -8.10
C SER A 133 18.94 -3.04 -8.42
N LEU A 134 18.53 -1.77 -8.51
CA LEU A 134 17.32 -1.41 -9.26
C LEU A 134 17.63 -1.53 -10.76
N THR A 135 17.95 -2.73 -11.22
CA THR A 135 18.08 -3.00 -12.65
C THR A 135 16.68 -3.35 -13.13
N PHE A 136 15.91 -2.33 -13.50
CA PHE A 136 14.67 -2.54 -14.21
C PHE A 136 14.99 -3.26 -15.51
N PRO A 137 14.36 -4.42 -15.83
CA PRO A 137 14.46 -4.95 -17.17
C PRO A 137 13.88 -3.90 -18.10
N ALA A 138 14.70 -3.39 -19.02
CA ALA A 138 14.23 -2.51 -20.07
C ALA A 138 13.15 -3.27 -20.86
N MET A 139 11.87 -2.98 -20.60
CA MET A 139 10.80 -3.48 -21.44
C MET A 139 11.01 -2.89 -22.82
N ARG A 140 11.50 -3.71 -23.75
CA ARG A 140 11.57 -3.36 -25.17
C ARG A 140 10.14 -3.07 -25.63
N GLY A 141 9.87 -1.81 -25.97
CA GLY A 141 8.66 -1.43 -26.67
C GLY A 141 8.53 -2.24 -27.96
N GLY A 142 7.41 -2.95 -28.08
CA GLY A 142 6.89 -3.49 -29.33
C GLY A 142 5.84 -2.56 -29.91
#